data_AF-A0A376TU06-F1
#
_entry.id   AF-A0A376TU06-F1
#
_cell.length_a   1.000
_cell.length_b   1.000
_cell.length_c   1.000
_cell.angle_alpha   90.00
_cell.angle_beta   90.00
_cell.angle_gamma   90.00
#
_symmetry.space_group_name_H-M   'P 1'
#
loop_
_entity.id
_entity.type
_entity.pdbx_description
1 polymer ?
#
loop_
_entity_poly.entity_id
_entity_poly.type
_entity_poly.pdbx_seq_one_letter_code
_entity_poly.pdbx_strand_id
1 'polypeptide(L)'
;MYVMLWRIDAGDYAGALEIGRHALRHGWVMPLGNRNVQTVLAEEMADAAQSAMLAATGFDADLLLQTLELTDGMDMPDQSRARLHKAIGAVLSERNPASALNHLNHALQLDPRCGVKKDKQQLERRLRNDSR
;
A
#
# COMPACT_ATOMS: atom_id res chain seq x y z
N MET A 1 -3.89 -7.38 18.73
CA MET A 1 -3.38 -7.00 17.40
C MET A 1 -2.09 -7.68 16.95
N TYR A 2 -1.32 -8.36 17.83
CA TYR A 2 -0.11 -9.09 17.43
C TYR A 2 -0.34 -10.14 16.34
N VAL A 3 -1.51 -10.80 16.33
CA VAL A 3 -1.85 -11.80 15.32
C VAL A 3 -1.84 -11.23 13.90
N MET A 4 -2.29 -9.99 13.69
CA MET A 4 -2.23 -9.36 12.37
C MET A 4 -0.79 -9.11 11.94
N LEU A 5 0.04 -8.57 12.82
CA LEU A 5 1.46 -8.33 12.55
C LEU A 5 2.20 -9.63 12.24
N TRP A 6 2.05 -10.65 13.10
CA TRP A 6 2.71 -11.94 12.88
C TRP A 6 2.28 -12.63 11.59
N ARG A 7 1.03 -12.45 11.16
CA ARG A 7 0.58 -12.92 9.86
C ARG A 7 1.30 -12.21 8.73
N ILE A 8 1.49 -10.88 8.81
CA ILE A 8 2.29 -10.12 7.83
C ILE A 8 3.76 -10.59 7.85
N ASP A 9 4.36 -10.75 9.03
CA ASP A 9 5.73 -11.23 9.20
C ASP A 9 5.95 -12.62 8.58
N ALA A 10 4.93 -13.48 8.66
CA ALA A 10 4.93 -14.82 8.07
C ALA A 10 4.57 -14.85 6.58
N GLY A 11 4.22 -13.71 5.97
CA GLY A 11 3.76 -13.61 4.58
C GLY A 11 2.29 -14.02 4.35
N ASP A 12 1.52 -14.29 5.41
CA ASP A 12 0.07 -14.54 5.36
C ASP A 12 -0.71 -13.21 5.32
N TYR A 13 -0.57 -12.49 4.21
CA TYR A 13 -1.18 -11.16 4.05
C TYR A 13 -2.72 -11.21 3.95
N ALA A 14 -3.27 -12.24 3.32
CA ALA A 14 -4.71 -12.45 3.25
C ALA A 14 -5.29 -12.68 4.65
N GLY A 15 -4.65 -13.54 5.45
CA GLY A 15 -5.03 -13.72 6.84
C GLY A 15 -4.83 -12.47 7.68
N ALA A 16 -3.81 -11.65 7.41
CA ALA A 16 -3.64 -10.36 8.10
C ALA A 16 -4.80 -9.40 7.82
N LEU A 17 -5.28 -9.34 6.57
CA LEU A 17 -6.45 -8.56 6.18
C LEU A 17 -7.74 -8.99 6.88
N GLU A 18 -7.96 -10.30 7.05
CA GLU A 18 -9.11 -10.81 7.82
C GLU A 18 -9.09 -10.29 9.26
N ILE A 19 -7.94 -10.38 9.92
CA ILE A 19 -7.77 -9.92 11.30
C ILE A 19 -7.88 -8.39 11.37
N GLY A 20 -7.29 -7.66 10.43
CA GLY A 20 -7.42 -6.20 10.32
C GLY A 20 -8.86 -5.76 10.15
N ARG A 21 -9.63 -6.43 9.28
CA ARG A 21 -11.05 -6.16 9.06
C ARG A 21 -11.88 -6.38 10.32
N HIS A 22 -11.60 -7.45 11.06
CA HIS A 22 -12.26 -7.72 12.33
C HIS A 22 -11.92 -6.65 13.37
N ALA A 23 -10.63 -6.32 13.51
CA ALA A 23 -10.15 -5.33 14.45
C ALA A 23 -10.77 -3.95 14.22
N LEU A 24 -10.81 -3.49 12.97
CA LEU A 24 -11.41 -2.20 12.60
C LEU A 24 -12.91 -2.17 12.87
N ARG A 25 -13.63 -3.24 12.53
CA ARG A 25 -15.08 -3.37 12.80
C ARG A 25 -15.42 -3.26 14.28
N HIS A 26 -14.56 -3.78 15.15
CA HIS A 26 -14.80 -3.86 16.60
C HIS A 26 -14.01 -2.82 17.41
N GLY A 27 -13.36 -1.85 16.76
CA GLY A 27 -12.65 -0.77 17.43
C GLY A 27 -11.45 -1.26 18.27
N TRP A 28 -10.79 -2.32 17.83
CA TRP A 28 -9.58 -2.81 18.51
C TRP A 28 -8.42 -1.85 18.31
N VAL A 29 -7.47 -1.89 19.25
CA VAL A 29 -6.28 -1.05 19.24
C VAL A 29 -5.00 -1.87 19.07
N MET A 30 -3.95 -1.21 18.58
CA MET A 30 -2.61 -1.80 18.58
C MET A 30 -2.13 -1.99 20.03
N PRO A 31 -1.46 -3.10 20.36
CA PRO A 31 -1.00 -3.39 21.72
C PRO A 31 0.26 -2.60 22.11
N LEU A 32 0.99 -2.05 21.13
CA LEU A 32 2.22 -1.29 21.33
C LEU A 32 2.26 -0.07 20.41
N GLY A 33 2.81 1.02 20.94
CA GLY A 33 2.99 2.27 20.21
C GLY A 33 1.71 3.10 20.08
N ASN A 34 1.83 4.22 19.36
CA ASN A 34 0.76 5.21 19.21
C ASN A 34 0.03 5.13 17.86
N ARG A 35 0.40 4.17 16.99
CA ARG A 35 -0.24 3.98 15.69
C ARG A 35 -1.55 3.20 15.87
N ASN A 36 -2.60 3.60 15.16
CA ASN A 36 -3.87 2.87 15.12
C ASN A 36 -3.81 1.68 14.14
N VAL A 37 -4.84 0.84 14.14
CA VAL A 37 -4.86 -0.42 13.35
C VAL A 37 -4.71 -0.17 11.86
N GLN A 38 -5.46 0.80 11.31
CA GLN A 38 -5.43 1.15 9.89
C GLN A 38 -4.07 1.70 9.46
N THR A 39 -3.41 2.50 10.31
CA THR A 39 -2.07 3.01 10.04
C THR A 39 -1.11 1.84 9.95
N VAL A 40 -1.08 0.97 10.96
CA VAL A 40 -0.16 -0.17 10.96
C VAL A 40 -0.45 -1.09 9.77
N LEU A 41 -1.71 -1.45 9.51
CA LEU A 41 -2.04 -2.32 8.39
C LEU A 41 -1.60 -1.73 7.04
N ALA A 42 -1.85 -0.43 6.80
CA ALA A 42 -1.43 0.23 5.56
C ALA A 42 0.10 0.27 5.41
N GLU A 43 0.82 0.57 6.49
CA GLU A 43 2.28 0.68 6.47
C GLU A 43 2.96 -0.67 6.26
N GLU A 44 2.60 -1.68 7.06
CA GLU A 44 3.26 -2.98 7.03
C GLU A 44 2.96 -3.74 5.72
N MET A 45 1.74 -3.61 5.16
CA MET A 45 1.41 -4.19 3.85
C MET A 45 2.21 -3.51 2.72
N ALA A 46 2.38 -2.18 2.78
CA ALA A 46 3.15 -1.45 1.80
C ALA A 46 4.65 -1.78 1.88
N ASP A 47 5.20 -1.91 3.09
CA ASP A 47 6.60 -2.27 3.31
C ASP A 47 6.88 -3.72 2.90
N ALA A 48 5.94 -4.64 3.13
CA ALA A 48 6.00 -6.01 2.64
C ALA A 48 6.04 -6.06 1.10
N ALA A 49 5.16 -5.31 0.43
CA ALA A 49 5.17 -5.21 -1.03
C ALA A 49 6.47 -4.59 -1.57
N GLN A 50 6.96 -3.53 -0.94
CA GLN A 50 8.24 -2.94 -1.32
C GLN A 50 9.39 -3.93 -1.19
N SER A 51 9.43 -4.69 -0.09
CA SER A 51 10.46 -5.71 0.15
C SER A 51 10.41 -6.81 -0.92
N ALA A 52 9.21 -7.29 -1.25
CA ALA A 52 9.00 -8.30 -2.30
C ALA A 52 9.41 -7.80 -3.70
N MET A 53 9.16 -6.52 -4.00
CA MET A 53 9.60 -5.88 -5.25
C MET A 53 11.13 -5.78 -5.33
N LEU A 54 11.80 -5.41 -4.23
CA LEU A 54 13.27 -5.37 -4.17
C LEU A 54 13.90 -6.77 -4.31
N ALA A 55 13.22 -7.81 -3.81
CA ALA A 55 13.62 -9.19 -3.95
C ALA A 55 13.23 -9.82 -5.31
N ALA A 56 12.55 -9.08 -6.19
CA ALA A 56 12.04 -9.55 -7.48
C ALA A 56 11.11 -10.79 -7.39
N THR A 57 10.44 -10.98 -6.25
CA THR A 57 9.46 -12.07 -6.05
C THR A 57 8.04 -11.69 -6.48
N GLY A 58 7.80 -10.39 -6.67
CA GLY A 58 6.48 -9.84 -6.96
C GLY A 58 5.57 -9.83 -5.73
N PHE A 59 4.47 -9.09 -5.82
CA PHE A 59 3.46 -8.98 -4.77
C PHE A 59 2.08 -8.94 -5.43
N ASP A 60 1.07 -9.51 -4.77
CA ASP A 60 -0.29 -9.47 -5.28
C ASP A 60 -0.91 -8.08 -5.03
N ALA A 61 -1.21 -7.37 -6.12
CA ALA A 61 -1.80 -6.04 -6.06
C ALA A 61 -3.17 -6.03 -5.36
N ASP A 62 -3.93 -7.12 -5.45
CA ASP A 62 -5.28 -7.19 -4.88
C ASP A 62 -5.25 -7.09 -3.36
N LEU A 63 -4.17 -7.58 -2.72
CA LEU A 63 -3.98 -7.43 -1.27
C LEU A 63 -3.79 -5.96 -0.87
N LEU A 64 -3.05 -5.19 -1.66
CA LEU A 64 -2.85 -3.77 -1.41
C LEU A 64 -4.11 -2.94 -1.70
N LEU A 65 -4.84 -3.29 -2.77
CA LEU A 65 -6.11 -2.65 -3.11
C LEU A 65 -7.17 -2.92 -2.04
N GLN A 66 -7.26 -4.14 -1.54
CA GLN A 66 -8.13 -4.46 -0.40
C GLN A 66 -7.72 -3.74 0.88
N THR A 67 -6.41 -3.55 1.11
CA THR A 67 -5.92 -2.74 2.24
C THR A 67 -6.37 -1.28 2.11
N LEU A 68 -6.29 -0.72 0.90
CA LEU A 68 -6.71 0.64 0.62
C LEU A 68 -8.21 0.81 0.84
N GLU A 69 -9.03 -0.09 0.29
CA GLU A 69 -10.48 -0.10 0.48
C GLU A 69 -10.87 -0.24 1.96
N LEU A 70 -10.24 -1.17 2.67
CA LEU A 70 -10.55 -1.43 4.08
C LEU A 70 -10.24 -0.22 4.99
N THR A 71 -9.28 0.61 4.59
CA THR A 71 -8.83 1.77 5.36
C THR A 71 -9.29 3.10 4.76
N ASP A 72 -10.20 3.05 3.80
CA ASP A 72 -10.80 4.25 3.20
C ASP A 72 -11.60 5.05 4.22
N GLY A 73 -11.48 6.37 4.18
CA GLY A 73 -12.10 7.29 5.14
C GLY A 73 -11.61 7.18 6.60
N MET A 74 -10.71 6.25 6.93
CA MET A 74 -10.19 6.11 8.29
C MET A 74 -9.02 7.07 8.54
N ASP A 75 -8.96 7.59 9.77
CA ASP A 75 -7.90 8.51 10.20
C ASP A 75 -6.53 7.82 10.23
N MET A 76 -5.58 8.38 9.50
CA MET A 76 -4.17 7.98 9.47
C MET A 76 -3.33 9.13 8.94
N PRO A 77 -2.02 9.20 9.23
CA PRO A 77 -1.14 10.18 8.61
C PRO A 77 -1.15 10.07 7.08
N ASP A 78 -1.13 11.21 6.39
CA ASP A 78 -1.08 11.27 4.93
C ASP A 78 0.12 10.48 4.38
N GLN A 79 1.25 10.48 5.08
CA GLN A 79 2.45 9.72 4.70
C GLN A 79 2.19 8.21 4.69
N SER A 80 1.39 7.69 5.64
CA SER A 80 1.03 6.28 5.71
C SER A 80 0.13 5.89 4.54
N ARG A 81 -0.86 6.73 4.21
CA ARG A 81 -1.73 6.54 3.03
C ARG A 81 -0.95 6.67 1.73
N ALA A 82 -0.06 7.65 1.63
CA ALA A 82 0.82 7.85 0.48
C ALA A 82 1.75 6.64 0.25
N ARG A 83 2.27 6.05 1.33
CA ARG A 83 3.10 4.82 1.26
C ARG A 83 2.34 3.66 0.63
N LEU A 84 1.08 3.45 1.00
CA LEU A 84 0.23 2.41 0.40
C LEU A 84 -0.03 2.68 -1.09
N HIS A 85 -0.40 3.90 -1.47
CA HIS A 85 -0.55 4.27 -2.88
C HIS A 85 0.74 4.09 -3.68
N LYS A 86 1.89 4.45 -3.11
CA LYS A 86 3.21 4.22 -3.71
C LYS A 86 3.44 2.73 -3.97
N ALA A 87 3.17 1.87 -3.00
CA ALA A 87 3.33 0.42 -3.15
C ALA A 87 2.41 -0.14 -4.25
N ILE A 88 1.12 0.26 -4.28
CA ILE A 88 0.17 -0.14 -5.32
C ILE A 88 0.69 0.28 -6.71
N GLY A 89 1.13 1.55 -6.84
CA GLY A 89 1.68 2.06 -8.09
C GLY A 89 2.90 1.27 -8.57
N ALA A 90 3.81 0.91 -7.66
CA ALA A 90 4.99 0.11 -7.98
C ALA A 90 4.61 -1.29 -8.48
N VAL A 91 3.71 -1.99 -7.77
CA VAL A 91 3.28 -3.35 -8.14
C VAL A 91 2.52 -3.37 -9.48
N LEU A 92 1.69 -2.36 -9.74
CA LEU A 92 0.88 -2.29 -10.95
C LEU A 92 1.64 -1.77 -12.20
N SER A 93 2.83 -1.19 -12.04
CA SER A 93 3.51 -0.42 -13.10
C SER A 93 3.70 -1.17 -14.42
N GLU A 94 3.94 -2.49 -14.36
CA GLU A 94 4.11 -3.31 -15.56
C GLU A 94 2.78 -3.83 -16.15
N ARG A 95 1.82 -4.20 -15.30
CA ARG A 95 0.59 -4.89 -15.72
C ARG A 95 -0.55 -3.92 -16.05
N ASN A 96 -0.60 -2.80 -15.35
CA ASN A 96 -1.63 -1.76 -15.51
C ASN A 96 -1.02 -0.37 -15.30
N PRO A 97 -0.22 0.13 -16.27
CA PRO A 97 0.51 1.39 -16.14
C PRO A 97 -0.39 2.61 -15.94
N ALA A 98 -1.60 2.61 -16.50
CA ALA A 98 -2.56 3.70 -16.31
C ALA A 98 -3.06 3.78 -14.87
N SER A 99 -3.45 2.64 -14.28
CA SER A 99 -3.84 2.57 -12.87
C SER A 99 -2.67 2.92 -11.95
N ALA A 100 -1.48 2.37 -12.22
CA ALA A 100 -0.27 2.68 -11.48
C ALA A 100 0.01 4.19 -11.43
N LEU A 101 -0.11 4.89 -12.56
CA LEU A 101 0.08 6.34 -12.63
C LEU A 101 -0.90 7.10 -11.73
N ASN A 102 -2.17 6.68 -11.68
CA ASN A 102 -3.17 7.29 -10.79
C ASN A 102 -2.79 7.14 -9.32
N HIS A 103 -2.33 5.95 -8.91
CA HIS A 103 -1.86 5.73 -7.54
C HIS A 103 -0.61 6.56 -7.21
N LEU A 104 0.37 6.65 -8.11
CA LEU A 104 1.55 7.51 -7.89
C LEU A 104 1.19 8.99 -7.80
N ASN A 105 0.16 9.46 -8.53
CA ASN A 105 -0.36 10.82 -8.40
C ASN A 105 -0.98 11.05 -7.02
N HIS A 106 -1.83 10.13 -6.53
CA HIS A 106 -2.41 10.23 -5.19
C HIS A 106 -1.33 10.20 -4.10
N ALA A 107 -0.32 9.33 -4.23
CA ALA A 107 0.81 9.32 -3.30
C ALA A 107 1.51 10.69 -3.22
N LEU A 108 1.72 11.38 -4.35
CA LEU A 108 2.33 12.72 -4.37
C LEU A 108 1.40 13.84 -3.88
N GLN A 109 0.09 13.69 -4.02
CA GLN A 109 -0.89 14.63 -3.47
C GLN A 109 -0.90 14.60 -1.95
N LEU A 110 -0.85 13.40 -1.38
CA LEU A 110 -0.81 13.17 0.07
C LEU A 110 0.57 13.50 0.66
N ASP A 111 1.65 13.04 0.03
CA ASP A 111 3.01 13.31 0.46
C ASP A 111 3.93 13.66 -0.73
N PRO A 112 4.20 14.95 -0.99
CA PRO A 112 5.12 15.39 -2.04
C PRO A 112 6.56 14.89 -1.88
N ARG A 113 6.93 14.33 -0.71
CA ARG A 113 8.26 13.81 -0.38
C ARG A 113 8.33 12.27 -0.37
N CYS A 114 7.27 11.55 -0.77
CA CYS A 114 7.22 10.08 -0.75
C CYS A 114 8.17 9.37 -1.76
N GLY A 115 8.84 10.14 -2.64
CA GLY A 115 9.93 9.67 -3.49
C GLY A 115 9.55 9.15 -4.87
N VAL A 116 8.27 9.18 -5.27
CA VAL A 116 7.80 8.56 -6.52
C VAL A 116 7.84 9.46 -7.77
N LYS A 117 8.46 10.65 -7.67
CA LYS A 117 8.46 11.63 -8.78
C LYS A 117 9.12 11.08 -10.05
N LYS A 118 10.22 10.34 -9.91
CA LYS A 118 10.94 9.75 -11.05
C LYS A 118 10.14 8.60 -11.67
N ASP A 119 9.61 7.72 -10.84
CA ASP A 119 8.78 6.57 -11.27
C ASP A 119 7.56 7.06 -12.08
N LYS A 120 6.88 8.08 -11.57
CA LYS A 120 5.78 8.76 -12.27
C LYS A 120 6.22 9.27 -13.66
N GLN A 121 7.31 10.03 -13.73
CA GLN A 121 7.80 10.60 -15.00
C GLN A 121 8.17 9.51 -16.02
N GLN A 122 8.77 8.41 -15.55
CA GLN A 122 9.09 7.27 -16.40
C GLN A 122 7.82 6.61 -16.95
N LEU A 123 6.82 6.41 -16.08
CA LEU A 123 5.54 5.80 -16.45
C LEU A 123 4.73 6.66 -17.43
N GLU A 124 4.71 7.98 -17.23
CA GLU A 124 4.09 8.94 -18.15
C GLU A 124 4.73 8.92 -19.55
N ARG A 125 6.06 8.74 -19.62
CA ARG A 125 6.78 8.61 -20.90
C ARG A 125 6.43 7.30 -21.60
N ARG A 126 6.39 6.19 -20.86
CA ARG A 126 6.01 4.88 -21.39
C ARG A 126 4.60 4.91 -22.00
N LEU A 127 3.61 5.37 -21.25
CA LEU A 127 2.22 5.46 -21.71
C LEU A 127 2.06 6.32 -22.97
N ARG A 128 2.82 7.42 -23.08
CA ARG A 128 2.82 8.29 -24.27
C ARG A 128 3.38 7.58 -25.50
N ASN A 129 4.39 6.73 -25.32
CA ASN A 129 4.99 5.96 -26.41
C ASN A 129 4.10 4.80 -26.84
N ASP A 130 3.45 4.11 -25.89
CA ASP A 130 2.54 3.00 -26.18
C ASP A 130 1.23 3.45 -26.88
N SER A 131 0.91 4.74 -26.79
CA SER A 131 -0.27 5.35 -27.44
C SER A 131 0.00 5.87 -28.85
N ARG A 132 1.23 5.72 -29.37
CA ARG A 132 1.63 6.14 -30.74
C ARG A 132 1.69 4.94 -31.67
#